data_AF-A0A443K3C4-F1
#
_entry.id   AF-A0A443K3C4-F1
#
_cell.length_a   1.000
_cell.length_b   1.000
_cell.length_c   1.000
_cell.angle_alpha   90.00
_cell.angle_beta   90.00
_cell.angle_gamma   90.00
#
_symmetry.space_group_name_H-M   'P 1'
#
loop_
_entity.id
_entity.type
_entity.pdbx_description
1 polymer ?
#
loop_
_entity_poly.entity_id
_entity_poly.type
_entity_poly.pdbx_seq_one_letter_code
_entity_poly.pdbx_strand_id
1 'polypeptide(L)'
;MLADPWRVRRSSREVLDEVAQADEHFQDLDLPKRSALNALWSTLPSYYVVGPPGVGKTRLATEIVRRRFAQDRPTWILLTAQGHDALDHLQAEVQATLHANSMDDVILVRSTASERRPRSDQDLHATGVDYLRRLSESPIARDAPGPLRDRVVQLLNAGQRLSKSKDAVERDDRVALNAVSSLILDAANIVISTDNFSNVERLVETREQFDWVIVEEAAKATGPELAGPMMLSGRRLLIGDHLQTPSFDGAAARTAP
;
A
#
# COMPACT_ATOMS: atom_id res chain seq x y z
N MET A 1 2.84 3.65 -34.34
CA MET A 1 4.21 3.19 -33.98
C MET A 1 4.15 2.69 -32.55
N LEU A 2 4.25 1.38 -32.32
CA LEU A 2 4.47 0.87 -30.97
C LEU A 2 5.92 1.20 -30.60
N ALA A 3 6.09 2.18 -29.72
CA ALA A 3 7.40 2.49 -29.16
C ALA A 3 7.84 1.32 -28.28
N ASP A 4 9.10 0.92 -28.40
CA ASP A 4 9.70 -0.04 -27.47
C ASP A 4 9.54 0.48 -26.03
N PRO A 5 8.79 -0.21 -25.15
CA PRO A 5 8.55 0.25 -23.78
C PRO A 5 9.85 0.35 -22.97
N TRP A 6 10.91 -0.35 -23.39
CA TRP A 6 12.22 -0.29 -22.76
C TRP A 6 12.99 0.99 -23.10
N ARG A 7 12.60 1.75 -24.13
CA ARG A 7 13.24 3.04 -24.48
C ARG A 7 13.00 4.16 -23.45
N VAL A 8 11.99 4.02 -22.61
CA VAL A 8 11.68 5.00 -21.54
C VAL A 8 12.46 4.70 -20.26
N ARG A 9 13.23 3.60 -20.21
CA ARG A 9 14.06 3.28 -19.06
C ARG A 9 15.10 4.36 -18.83
N ARG A 10 15.18 4.83 -17.60
CA ARG A 10 16.27 5.65 -17.09
C ARG A 10 17.02 4.83 -16.06
N SER A 11 18.35 4.92 -16.09
CA SER A 11 19.17 4.46 -14.99
C SER A 11 18.88 5.36 -13.78
N SER A 12 18.47 4.75 -12.67
CA SER A 12 18.48 5.40 -11.37
C SER A 12 19.93 5.59 -10.93
N ARG A 13 20.21 6.67 -10.22
CA ARG A 13 21.49 6.84 -9.52
C ARG A 13 21.54 6.01 -8.24
N GLU A 14 20.40 5.51 -7.77
CA GLU A 14 20.37 4.56 -6.67
C GLU A 14 20.82 3.18 -7.14
N VAL A 15 21.78 2.60 -6.44
CA VAL A 15 22.30 1.24 -6.67
C VAL A 15 22.44 0.58 -5.30
N LEU A 16 22.22 -0.74 -5.24
CA LEU A 16 22.59 -1.51 -4.05
C LEU A 16 24.11 -1.68 -4.07
N ASP A 17 24.79 -0.94 -3.19
CA ASP A 17 26.24 -1.03 -3.02
C ASP A 17 26.66 -2.36 -2.37
N GLU A 18 27.97 -2.59 -2.28
CA GLU A 18 28.52 -3.84 -1.72
C GLU A 18 28.06 -4.08 -0.28
N VAL A 19 27.88 -3.01 0.51
CA VAL A 19 27.39 -3.08 1.89
C VAL A 19 25.94 -3.54 1.91
N ALA A 20 25.08 -2.94 1.07
CA ALA A 20 23.68 -3.31 0.96
C ALA A 20 23.48 -4.73 0.37
N GLN A 21 24.44 -5.24 -0.39
CA GLN A 21 24.44 -6.61 -0.89
C GLN A 21 25.02 -7.61 0.12
N ALA A 22 25.85 -7.18 1.08
CA ALA A 22 26.34 -8.03 2.16
C ALA A 22 25.30 -8.29 3.26
N ASP A 23 24.18 -7.55 3.26
CA ASP A 23 23.04 -7.74 4.14
C ASP A 23 22.51 -9.19 4.13
N GLU A 24 22.24 -9.74 5.32
CA GLU A 24 21.83 -11.14 5.50
C GLU A 24 20.55 -11.48 4.73
N HIS A 25 19.56 -10.57 4.72
CA HIS A 25 18.31 -10.76 3.99
C HIS A 25 18.54 -10.79 2.48
N PHE A 26 19.50 -10.03 1.95
CA PHE A 26 19.93 -10.12 0.55
C PHE A 26 20.53 -11.49 0.23
N GLN A 27 21.36 -12.01 1.13
CA GLN A 27 22.07 -13.27 0.94
C GLN A 27 21.16 -14.49 1.08
N ASP A 28 20.03 -14.36 1.77
CA ASP A 28 18.97 -15.38 1.84
C ASP A 28 18.19 -15.51 0.52
N LEU A 29 18.17 -14.47 -0.33
CA LEU A 29 17.52 -14.54 -1.64
C LEU A 29 18.26 -15.50 -2.59
N ASP A 30 17.52 -16.19 -3.46
CA ASP A 30 18.12 -16.93 -4.56
C ASP A 30 18.70 -15.99 -5.64
N LEU A 31 19.59 -16.53 -6.48
CA LEU A 31 20.27 -15.76 -7.52
C LEU A 31 19.31 -14.99 -8.46
N PRO A 32 18.16 -15.57 -8.90
CA PRO A 32 17.17 -14.84 -9.67
C PRO A 32 16.62 -13.62 -8.93
N LYS A 33 16.25 -13.76 -7.65
CA LYS A 33 15.72 -12.65 -6.84
C LYS A 33 16.77 -11.59 -6.56
N ARG A 34 18.03 -11.95 -6.27
CA ARG A 34 19.12 -10.97 -6.11
C ARG A 34 19.33 -10.15 -7.38
N SER A 35 19.36 -10.84 -8.52
CA SER A 35 19.52 -10.18 -9.83
C SER A 35 18.34 -9.26 -10.14
N ALA A 36 17.12 -9.73 -9.87
CA ALA A 36 15.91 -8.92 -10.04
C ALA A 36 15.91 -7.70 -9.12
N LEU A 37 16.31 -7.86 -7.85
CA LEU A 37 16.38 -6.77 -6.89
C LEU A 37 17.42 -5.72 -7.27
N ASN A 38 18.62 -6.13 -7.69
CA ASN A 38 19.66 -5.20 -8.17
C ASN A 38 19.21 -4.40 -9.40
N ALA A 39 18.57 -5.08 -10.35
CA ALA A 39 18.07 -4.44 -11.57
C ALA A 39 16.87 -3.52 -11.29
N LEU A 40 15.96 -3.95 -10.41
CA LEU A 40 14.86 -3.15 -9.88
C LEU A 40 15.37 -1.89 -9.18
N TRP A 41 16.43 -2.02 -8.38
CA TRP A 41 16.98 -0.91 -7.63
C TRP A 41 17.65 0.17 -8.50
N SER A 42 18.04 -0.18 -9.73
CA SER A 42 18.70 0.72 -10.67
C SER A 42 17.83 1.15 -11.86
N THR A 43 16.58 0.69 -11.93
CA THR A 43 15.67 0.97 -13.05
C THR A 43 14.55 1.95 -12.67
N LEU A 44 14.34 2.96 -13.52
CA LEU A 44 13.17 3.84 -13.51
C LEU A 44 12.50 3.90 -14.90
N PRO A 45 11.21 4.26 -14.99
CA PRO A 45 10.29 4.42 -13.85
C PRO A 45 9.64 3.11 -13.40
N SER A 46 9.70 2.07 -14.24
CA SER A 46 9.02 0.79 -13.99
C SER A 46 9.96 -0.39 -14.18
N TYR A 47 9.87 -1.35 -13.26
CA TYR A 47 10.50 -2.65 -13.37
C TYR A 47 9.44 -3.75 -13.24
N TYR A 48 9.56 -4.78 -14.08
CA TYR A 48 8.58 -5.85 -14.19
C TYR A 48 9.22 -7.15 -13.71
N VAL A 49 8.55 -7.83 -12.79
CA VAL A 49 8.93 -9.16 -12.30
C VAL A 49 7.88 -10.15 -12.76
N VAL A 50 8.33 -11.12 -13.55
CA VAL A 50 7.47 -12.16 -14.12
C VAL A 50 7.95 -13.52 -13.64
N GLY A 51 7.04 -14.36 -13.18
CA GLY A 51 7.36 -15.74 -12.85
C GLY A 51 6.15 -16.57 -12.41
N PRO A 52 6.26 -17.91 -12.47
CA PRO A 52 5.18 -18.84 -12.09
C PRO A 52 4.59 -18.59 -10.69
N PRO A 53 3.40 -19.12 -10.37
CA PRO A 53 2.88 -19.07 -9.00
C PRO A 53 3.83 -19.80 -8.03
N GLY A 54 3.94 -19.29 -6.81
CA GLY A 54 4.75 -19.92 -5.74
C GLY A 54 6.25 -19.66 -5.77
N VAL A 55 6.81 -18.94 -6.76
CA VAL A 55 8.26 -18.67 -6.83
C VAL A 55 8.76 -17.57 -5.88
N GLY A 56 7.91 -17.06 -5.00
CA GLY A 56 8.25 -16.04 -4.00
C GLY A 56 8.49 -14.65 -4.57
N LYS A 57 7.72 -14.22 -5.59
CA LYS A 57 7.84 -12.88 -6.20
C LYS A 57 7.56 -11.77 -5.19
N THR A 58 6.58 -11.98 -4.31
CA THR A 58 6.21 -11.10 -3.19
C THR A 58 7.40 -10.75 -2.30
N ARG A 59 8.41 -11.63 -2.23
CA ARG A 59 9.64 -11.38 -1.45
C ARG A 59 10.40 -10.14 -1.94
N LEU A 60 10.30 -9.79 -3.22
CA LEU A 60 10.90 -8.55 -3.73
C LEU A 60 10.16 -7.32 -3.24
N ALA A 61 8.83 -7.40 -3.09
CA ALA A 61 8.03 -6.31 -2.53
C ALA A 61 8.35 -6.07 -1.06
N THR A 62 8.40 -7.14 -0.25
CA THR A 62 8.76 -7.02 1.17
C THR A 62 10.19 -6.53 1.37
N GLU A 63 11.11 -6.91 0.48
CA GLU A 63 12.49 -6.45 0.54
C GLU A 63 12.65 -4.97 0.19
N ILE A 64 11.83 -4.42 -0.73
CA ILE A 64 11.75 -2.97 -0.93
C ILE A 64 11.29 -2.27 0.34
N VAL A 65 10.18 -2.74 0.93
CA VAL A 65 9.61 -2.18 2.16
C VAL A 65 10.68 -2.16 3.27
N ARG A 66 11.26 -3.32 3.58
CA ARG A 66 12.29 -3.45 4.61
C ARG A 66 13.45 -2.49 4.39
N ARG A 67 14.02 -2.48 3.18
CA ARG A 67 15.18 -1.63 2.87
C ARG A 67 14.85 -0.15 2.96
N ARG A 68 13.69 0.26 2.48
CA ARG A 68 13.28 1.67 2.51
C ARG A 68 13.04 2.14 3.93
N PHE A 69 12.31 1.41 4.76
CA PHE A 69 12.10 1.82 6.15
C PHE A 69 13.34 1.65 7.04
N ALA A 70 14.29 0.79 6.66
CA ALA A 70 15.61 0.74 7.32
C ALA A 70 16.46 1.98 7.02
N GLN A 71 16.33 2.57 5.83
CA GLN A 71 17.14 3.72 5.39
C GLN A 71 16.46 5.07 5.67
N ASP A 72 15.15 5.15 5.44
CA ASP A 72 14.39 6.40 5.41
C ASP A 72 12.96 6.18 5.92
N ARG A 73 12.74 6.43 7.22
CA ARG A 73 11.46 6.19 7.91
C ARG A 73 10.26 6.98 7.34
N PRO A 74 10.42 8.21 6.84
CA PRO A 74 9.35 8.96 6.17
C PRO A 74 8.90 8.40 4.81
N THR A 75 9.51 7.33 4.29
CA THR A 75 9.14 6.77 2.97
C THR A 75 7.64 6.51 2.86
N TRP A 76 7.07 6.88 1.70
CA TRP A 76 5.68 6.60 1.34
C TRP A 76 5.59 5.53 0.25
N ILE A 77 4.86 4.45 0.53
CA ILE A 77 4.68 3.32 -0.38
C ILE A 77 3.19 3.02 -0.60
N LEU A 78 2.78 2.95 -1.86
CA LEU A 78 1.47 2.42 -2.25
C LEU A 78 1.62 0.95 -2.66
N LEU A 79 0.87 0.08 -1.99
CA LEU A 79 0.72 -1.34 -2.33
C LEU A 79 -0.66 -1.55 -2.96
N THR A 80 -0.69 -2.15 -4.14
CA THR A 80 -1.93 -2.46 -4.84
C THR A 80 -1.91 -3.84 -5.49
N ALA A 81 -3.10 -4.40 -5.71
CA ALA A 81 -3.32 -5.63 -6.43
C ALA A 81 -4.70 -5.65 -7.08
N GLN A 82 -4.82 -6.51 -8.11
CA GLN A 82 -6.09 -6.77 -8.80
C GLN A 82 -7.04 -7.64 -7.97
N GLY A 83 -6.49 -8.68 -7.33
CA GLY A 83 -7.24 -9.58 -6.45
C GLY A 83 -7.19 -9.16 -4.98
N HIS A 84 -8.30 -9.32 -4.27
CA HIS A 84 -8.36 -9.11 -2.82
C HIS A 84 -7.47 -10.11 -2.08
N ASP A 85 -7.44 -11.37 -2.51
CA ASP A 85 -6.62 -12.42 -1.89
C ASP A 85 -5.12 -12.12 -2.03
N ALA A 86 -4.70 -11.60 -3.19
CA ALA A 86 -3.33 -11.17 -3.41
C ALA A 86 -2.96 -9.97 -2.54
N LEU A 87 -3.89 -9.03 -2.36
CA LEU A 87 -3.72 -7.88 -1.48
C LEU A 87 -3.65 -8.29 -0.01
N ASP A 88 -4.48 -9.25 0.43
CA ASP A 88 -4.48 -9.82 1.78
C ASP A 88 -3.14 -10.50 2.07
N HIS A 89 -2.65 -11.31 1.13
CA HIS A 89 -1.36 -11.98 1.24
C HIS A 89 -0.21 -10.97 1.29
N LEU A 90 -0.18 -9.98 0.39
CA LEU A 90 0.84 -8.93 0.37
C LEU A 90 0.83 -8.13 1.68
N GLN A 91 -0.34 -7.76 2.19
CA GLN A 91 -0.48 -7.08 3.49
C GLN A 91 0.13 -7.92 4.62
N ALA A 92 -0.21 -9.21 4.70
CA ALA A 92 0.29 -10.09 5.75
C ALA A 92 1.82 -10.23 5.71
N GLU A 93 2.40 -10.43 4.53
CA GLU A 93 3.85 -10.53 4.33
C GLU A 93 4.58 -9.24 4.70
N VAL A 94 4.02 -8.09 4.31
CA VAL A 94 4.58 -6.77 4.65
C VAL A 94 4.51 -6.52 6.15
N GLN A 95 3.38 -6.80 6.78
CA GLN A 95 3.22 -6.65 8.23
C GLN A 95 4.20 -7.56 9.00
N ALA A 96 4.31 -8.82 8.60
CA ALA A 96 5.28 -9.75 9.19
C ALA A 96 6.72 -9.24 9.04
N THR A 97 7.05 -8.68 7.87
CA THR A 97 8.37 -8.10 7.60
C THR A 97 8.67 -6.89 8.50
N LEU A 98 7.71 -5.97 8.66
CA LEU A 98 7.87 -4.80 9.53
C LEU A 98 8.08 -5.22 10.99
N HIS A 99 7.25 -6.14 11.51
CA HIS A 99 7.39 -6.64 12.88
C HIS A 99 8.72 -7.37 13.10
N ALA A 100 9.13 -8.24 12.18
CA ALA A 100 10.40 -8.97 12.27
C ALA A 100 11.64 -8.04 12.30
N ASN A 101 11.50 -6.81 11.79
CA ASN A 101 12.56 -5.82 11.73
C ASN A 101 12.36 -4.65 12.72
N SER A 102 11.46 -4.79 13.70
CA SER A 102 11.16 -3.76 14.72
C SER A 102 10.80 -2.40 14.14
N MET A 103 9.98 -2.40 13.08
CA MET A 103 9.46 -1.21 12.39
C MET A 103 7.99 -0.96 12.76
N ASP A 104 7.67 -1.06 14.06
CA ASP A 104 6.29 -0.96 14.59
C ASP A 104 5.74 0.48 14.59
N ASP A 105 6.60 1.47 14.32
CA ASP A 105 6.28 2.89 14.14
C ASP A 105 5.74 3.21 12.74
N VAL A 106 5.87 2.30 11.77
CA VAL A 106 5.37 2.48 10.41
C VAL A 106 3.85 2.43 10.40
N ILE A 107 3.22 3.49 9.90
CA ILE A 107 1.77 3.58 9.79
C ILE A 107 1.33 2.87 8.50
N LEU A 108 0.84 1.64 8.65
CA LEU A 108 0.29 0.85 7.56
C LEU A 108 -1.23 0.87 7.62
N VAL A 109 -1.85 1.32 6.53
CA VAL A 109 -3.30 1.48 6.42
C VAL A 109 -3.81 0.80 5.16
N ARG A 110 -4.88 0.03 5.32
CA ARG A 110 -5.68 -0.49 4.23
C ARG A 110 -6.92 0.35 4.00
N SER A 111 -6.97 0.95 2.82
CA SER A 111 -8.10 1.75 2.38
C SER A 111 -9.07 0.87 1.60
N THR A 112 -10.04 0.30 2.30
CA THR A 112 -11.17 -0.43 1.68
C THR A 112 -12.30 0.54 1.32
N ALA A 113 -13.17 0.19 0.37
CA ALA A 113 -14.37 0.99 0.12
C ALA A 113 -15.22 1.05 1.40
N SER A 114 -15.66 2.27 1.77
CA SER A 114 -16.46 2.60 2.97
C SER A 114 -17.74 1.75 3.16
N GLU A 115 -18.15 1.02 2.12
CA GLU A 115 -19.31 0.13 2.17
C GLU A 115 -19.08 -1.18 2.92
N ARG A 116 -17.82 -1.62 3.12
CA ARG A 116 -17.53 -2.93 3.71
C ARG A 116 -17.20 -2.83 5.20
N ARG A 117 -17.51 -3.91 5.94
CA ARG A 117 -17.06 -4.05 7.33
C ARG A 117 -15.54 -4.19 7.38
N PRO A 118 -14.86 -3.58 8.37
CA PRO A 118 -13.42 -3.77 8.56
C PRO A 118 -13.12 -5.26 8.67
N ARG A 119 -12.21 -5.75 7.82
CA ARG A 119 -11.78 -7.16 7.79
C ARG A 119 -10.45 -7.38 8.52
N SER A 120 -9.73 -6.30 8.84
CA SER A 120 -8.44 -6.33 9.51
C SER A 120 -8.26 -5.08 10.38
N ASP A 121 -7.39 -5.15 11.39
CA ASP A 121 -7.08 -4.01 12.27
C ASP A 121 -6.47 -2.83 11.50
N GLN A 122 -5.83 -3.12 10.36
CA GLN A 122 -5.24 -2.14 9.45
C GLN A 122 -6.29 -1.43 8.59
N ASP A 123 -7.58 -1.73 8.72
CA ASP A 123 -8.63 -0.96 8.05
C ASP A 123 -8.56 0.51 8.48
N LEU A 124 -8.75 1.42 7.52
CA LEU A 124 -8.58 2.85 7.76
C LEU A 124 -9.43 3.37 8.92
N HIS A 125 -10.70 2.93 9.03
CA HIS A 125 -11.56 3.37 10.13
C HIS A 125 -11.13 2.74 11.46
N ALA A 126 -10.75 1.47 11.46
CA ALA A 126 -10.23 0.80 12.66
C ALA A 126 -8.96 1.48 13.18
N THR A 127 -8.05 1.82 12.28
CA THR A 127 -6.81 2.57 12.58
C THR A 127 -7.14 3.95 13.15
N GLY A 128 -8.09 4.67 12.55
CA GLY A 128 -8.55 5.96 13.09
C GLY A 128 -9.10 5.87 14.50
N VAL A 129 -9.88 4.82 14.81
CA VAL A 129 -10.37 4.57 16.18
C VAL A 129 -9.22 4.25 17.14
N ASP A 130 -8.22 3.48 16.72
CA ASP A 130 -7.04 3.20 17.54
C ASP A 130 -6.23 4.46 17.84
N TYR A 131 -6.03 5.33 16.85
CA TYR A 131 -5.35 6.62 17.07
C TYR A 131 -6.15 7.56 17.97
N LEU A 132 -7.49 7.61 17.85
CA LEU A 132 -8.34 8.36 18.78
C LEU A 132 -8.20 7.83 20.21
N ARG A 133 -8.13 6.50 20.37
CA ARG A 133 -7.90 5.86 21.67
C ARG A 133 -6.53 6.26 22.24
N ARG A 134 -5.45 6.09 21.47
CA ARG A 134 -4.09 6.51 21.87
C ARG A 134 -4.02 8.00 22.22
N LEU A 135 -4.66 8.85 21.42
CA LEU A 135 -4.74 10.29 21.68
C LEU A 135 -5.46 10.55 23.00
N SER A 136 -6.60 9.92 23.25
CA SER A 136 -7.37 10.09 24.49
C SER A 136 -6.61 9.68 25.75
N GLU A 137 -5.73 8.69 25.63
CA GLU A 137 -4.87 8.17 26.72
C GLU A 137 -3.55 8.94 26.86
N SER A 138 -3.23 9.84 25.92
CA SER A 138 -1.94 10.52 25.85
C SER A 138 -1.80 11.67 26.87
N PRO A 139 -0.55 12.08 27.22
CA PRO A 139 -0.31 13.33 27.94
C PRO A 139 -0.91 14.56 27.25
N ILE A 140 -0.88 14.60 25.91
CA ILE A 140 -1.38 15.72 25.11
C ILE A 140 -2.88 15.95 25.37
N ALA A 141 -3.69 14.88 25.44
CA ALA A 141 -5.11 15.02 25.75
C ALA A 141 -5.38 15.42 27.21
N ARG A 142 -4.49 15.08 28.14
CA ARG A 142 -4.58 15.50 29.56
C ARG A 142 -4.34 16.99 29.74
N ASP A 143 -3.50 17.58 28.90
CA ASP A 143 -3.20 19.01 28.94
C ASP A 143 -4.10 19.84 28.00
N ALA A 144 -4.87 19.17 27.12
CA ALA A 144 -5.79 19.84 26.21
C ALA A 144 -6.98 20.49 26.95
N PRO A 145 -7.50 21.62 26.44
CA PRO A 145 -8.75 22.24 26.89
C PRO A 145 -9.91 21.26 26.96
N GLY A 146 -10.77 21.41 27.98
CA GLY A 146 -11.94 20.54 28.21
C GLY A 146 -12.76 20.22 26.96
N PRO A 147 -13.17 21.22 26.14
CA PRO A 147 -13.96 20.96 24.93
C PRO A 147 -13.27 20.05 23.90
N LEU A 148 -11.94 20.13 23.77
CA LEU A 148 -11.19 19.28 22.85
C LEU A 148 -11.09 17.85 23.38
N ARG A 149 -10.87 17.70 24.68
CA ARG A 149 -10.84 16.38 25.33
C ARG A 149 -12.20 15.67 25.18
N ASP A 150 -13.28 16.38 25.48
CA ASP A 150 -14.64 15.86 25.35
C ASP A 150 -14.94 15.47 23.90
N ARG A 151 -14.48 16.29 22.93
CA ARG A 151 -14.64 15.97 21.51
C ARG A 151 -13.89 14.72 21.08
N VAL A 152 -12.65 14.51 21.55
CA VAL A 152 -11.88 13.29 21.26
C VAL A 152 -12.59 12.05 21.83
N VAL A 153 -13.07 12.13 23.08
CA VAL A 153 -13.82 11.03 23.72
C VAL A 153 -15.14 10.76 23.00
N GLN A 154 -15.86 11.80 22.59
CA GLN A 154 -17.08 11.66 21.80
C GLN A 154 -16.81 10.93 20.48
N LEU A 155 -15.77 11.34 19.75
CA LEU A 155 -15.39 10.71 18.47
C LEU A 155 -14.94 9.27 18.66
N LEU A 156 -14.17 8.96 19.71
CA LEU A 156 -13.78 7.59 20.05
C LEU A 156 -15.02 6.71 20.27
N ASN A 157 -15.97 7.17 21.07
CA ASN A 157 -17.22 6.46 21.33
C ASN A 157 -18.06 6.30 20.06
N ALA A 158 -18.14 7.34 19.22
CA ALA A 158 -18.84 7.28 17.95
C ALA A 158 -18.20 6.27 16.99
N GLY A 159 -16.87 6.24 16.88
CA GLY A 159 -16.13 5.28 16.07
C GLY A 159 -16.33 3.83 16.54
N GLN A 160 -16.34 3.60 17.85
CA GLN A 160 -16.66 2.28 18.44
C GLN A 160 -18.12 1.85 18.19
N ARG A 161 -19.07 2.79 18.08
CA ARG A 161 -20.45 2.48 17.66
C ARG A 161 -20.51 2.17 16.17
N LEU A 162 -19.80 2.94 15.35
CA LEU A 162 -19.77 2.78 13.89
C LEU A 162 -19.26 1.39 13.48
N SER A 163 -18.24 0.88 14.18
CA SER A 163 -17.69 -0.46 13.92
C SER A 163 -18.71 -1.58 14.19
N LYS A 164 -19.67 -1.35 15.09
CA LYS A 164 -20.75 -2.31 15.41
C LYS A 164 -21.95 -2.15 14.48
N SER A 165 -22.35 -0.91 14.15
CA SER A 165 -23.49 -0.62 13.28
C SER A 165 -23.35 0.75 12.61
N LYS A 166 -23.61 0.80 11.29
CA LYS A 166 -23.51 2.04 10.49
C LYS A 166 -24.55 3.09 10.86
N ASP A 167 -25.73 2.65 11.27
CA ASP A 167 -26.87 3.54 11.60
C ASP A 167 -26.83 4.05 13.04
N ALA A 168 -25.85 3.61 13.84
CA ALA A 168 -25.71 3.97 15.24
C ALA A 168 -24.97 5.31 15.48
N VAL A 169 -24.67 6.06 14.42
CA VAL A 169 -23.86 7.29 14.48
C VAL A 169 -24.55 8.42 13.74
N GLU A 170 -24.66 9.57 14.40
CA GLU A 170 -25.22 10.80 13.86
C GLU A 170 -24.40 11.32 12.68
N ARG A 171 -25.03 12.15 11.83
CA ARG A 171 -24.40 12.68 10.62
C ARG A 171 -23.12 13.48 10.93
N ASP A 172 -23.15 14.33 11.94
CA ASP A 172 -22.03 15.21 12.29
C ASP A 172 -20.81 14.43 12.80
N ASP A 173 -21.05 13.40 13.61
CA ASP A 173 -20.01 12.48 14.07
C ASP A 173 -19.45 11.66 12.90
N ARG A 174 -20.28 11.23 11.95
CA ARG A 174 -19.81 10.53 10.74
C ARG A 174 -18.89 11.41 9.89
N VAL A 175 -19.24 12.70 9.70
CA VAL A 175 -18.38 13.66 8.98
C VAL A 175 -17.04 13.83 9.70
N ALA A 176 -17.05 13.98 11.01
CA ALA A 176 -15.83 14.13 11.79
C ALA A 176 -14.94 12.87 11.79
N LEU A 177 -15.54 11.67 11.86
CA LEU A 177 -14.81 10.41 11.73
C LEU A 177 -14.17 10.24 10.34
N ASN A 178 -14.84 10.72 9.28
CA ASN A 178 -14.26 10.76 7.94
C ASN A 178 -13.08 11.73 7.84
N ALA A 179 -13.14 12.87 8.55
CA ALA A 179 -12.01 13.79 8.64
C ALA A 179 -10.81 13.14 9.36
N VAL A 180 -11.05 12.41 10.47
CA VAL A 180 -10.00 11.62 11.14
C VAL A 180 -9.41 10.57 10.19
N SER A 181 -10.26 9.86 9.45
CA SER A 181 -9.80 8.86 8.47
C SER A 181 -8.96 9.49 7.36
N SER A 182 -9.30 10.71 6.92
CA SER A 182 -8.49 11.44 5.94
C SER A 182 -7.11 11.76 6.51
N LEU A 183 -7.04 12.28 7.75
CA LEU A 183 -5.77 12.57 8.42
C LEU A 183 -4.89 11.33 8.61
N ILE A 184 -5.50 10.17 8.90
CA ILE A 184 -4.76 8.91 9.01
C ILE A 184 -4.23 8.45 7.66
N LEU A 185 -5.02 8.58 6.60
CA LEU A 185 -4.57 8.23 5.25
C LEU A 185 -3.42 9.13 4.78
N ASP A 186 -3.51 10.44 5.05
CA ASP A 186 -2.47 11.41 4.69
C ASP A 186 -1.18 11.22 5.54
N ALA A 187 -1.30 10.64 6.74
CA ALA A 187 -0.16 10.33 7.61
C ALA A 187 0.43 8.92 7.38
N ALA A 188 -0.23 8.07 6.59
CA ALA A 188 0.17 6.68 6.42
C ALA A 188 1.46 6.56 5.61
N ASN A 189 2.43 5.81 6.13
CA ASN A 189 3.65 5.46 5.40
C ASN A 189 3.40 4.42 4.31
N ILE A 190 2.53 3.45 4.60
CA ILE A 190 2.14 2.41 3.64
C ILE A 190 0.63 2.45 3.46
N VAL A 191 0.20 2.74 2.24
CA VAL A 191 -1.21 2.67 1.85
C VAL A 191 -1.42 1.41 1.05
N ILE A 192 -2.39 0.60 1.47
CA ILE A 192 -2.81 -0.62 0.78
C ILE A 192 -4.19 -0.35 0.18
N SER A 193 -4.31 -0.44 -1.14
CA SER A 193 -5.58 -0.31 -1.84
C SER A 193 -5.67 -1.31 -2.98
N THR A 194 -6.87 -1.58 -3.47
CA THR A 194 -7.03 -2.39 -4.68
C THR A 194 -7.02 -1.44 -5.88
N ASP A 195 -6.61 -1.92 -7.05
CA ASP A 195 -6.44 -1.13 -8.28
C ASP A 195 -7.73 -0.48 -8.80
N ASN A 196 -8.89 -1.09 -8.58
CA ASN A 196 -10.20 -0.60 -9.08
C ASN A 196 -11.01 0.25 -8.07
N PHE A 197 -10.36 1.07 -7.23
CA PHE A 197 -11.09 1.75 -6.14
C PHE A 197 -10.95 3.27 -6.14
N SER A 198 -12.06 3.92 -5.74
CA SER A 198 -12.21 5.38 -5.55
C SER A 198 -11.14 6.02 -4.65
N ASN A 199 -10.46 5.22 -3.84
CA ASN A 199 -9.35 5.70 -3.01
C ASN A 199 -8.11 6.00 -3.84
N VAL A 200 -7.77 5.18 -4.85
CA VAL A 200 -6.67 5.47 -5.78
C VAL A 200 -7.01 6.71 -6.61
N GLU A 201 -8.26 6.84 -7.05
CA GLU A 201 -8.75 8.03 -7.74
C GLU A 201 -8.60 9.29 -6.87
N ARG A 202 -9.04 9.25 -5.59
CA ARG A 202 -8.82 10.34 -4.63
C ARG A 202 -7.34 10.70 -4.50
N LEU A 203 -6.46 9.71 -4.34
CA LEU A 203 -5.01 9.95 -4.22
C LEU A 203 -4.43 10.61 -5.49
N VAL A 204 -4.96 10.25 -6.67
CA VAL A 204 -4.58 10.88 -7.94
C VAL A 204 -5.11 12.31 -8.01
N GLU A 205 -6.36 12.55 -7.59
CA GLU A 205 -6.98 13.88 -7.57
C GLU A 205 -6.25 14.85 -6.62
N THR A 206 -5.85 14.38 -5.44
CA THR A 206 -5.06 15.18 -4.48
C THR A 206 -3.59 15.30 -4.89
N ARG A 207 -3.19 14.62 -5.97
CA ARG A 207 -1.81 14.60 -6.52
C ARG A 207 -0.78 14.10 -5.51
N GLU A 208 -1.14 13.09 -4.72
CA GLU A 208 -0.16 12.41 -3.87
C GLU A 208 0.99 11.85 -4.73
N GLN A 209 2.19 11.85 -4.15
CA GLN A 209 3.38 11.27 -4.78
C GLN A 209 4.02 10.31 -3.79
N PHE A 210 3.92 9.02 -4.10
CA PHE A 210 4.58 7.96 -3.36
C PHE A 210 6.00 7.76 -3.88
N ASP A 211 6.93 7.47 -2.98
CA ASP A 211 8.30 7.09 -3.35
C ASP A 211 8.32 5.77 -4.13
N TRP A 212 7.36 4.90 -3.85
CA TRP A 212 7.17 3.63 -4.53
C TRP A 212 5.70 3.27 -4.72
N VAL A 213 5.39 2.72 -5.89
CA VAL A 213 4.16 1.97 -6.14
C VAL A 213 4.52 0.52 -6.45
N ILE A 214 3.89 -0.42 -5.75
CA ILE A 214 4.03 -1.86 -5.99
C ILE A 214 2.68 -2.42 -6.40
N VAL A 215 2.62 -3.04 -7.58
CA VAL A 215 1.42 -3.67 -8.12
C VAL A 215 1.63 -5.19 -8.17
N GLU A 216 0.94 -5.93 -7.30
CA GLU A 216 0.83 -7.39 -7.36
C GLU A 216 -0.26 -7.82 -8.35
N GLU A 217 -0.10 -9.01 -8.92
CA GLU A 217 -0.96 -9.54 -9.99
C GLU A 217 -1.16 -8.59 -11.19
N ALA A 218 -0.18 -7.74 -11.49
CA ALA A 218 -0.25 -6.74 -12.56
C ALA A 218 -0.54 -7.33 -13.95
N ALA A 219 -0.26 -8.62 -14.17
CA ALA A 219 -0.56 -9.31 -15.42
C ALA A 219 -2.06 -9.62 -15.62
N LYS A 220 -2.86 -9.56 -14.55
CA LYS A 220 -4.33 -9.70 -14.59
C LYS A 220 -5.05 -8.36 -14.73
N ALA A 221 -4.37 -7.26 -14.42
CA ALA A 221 -4.92 -5.91 -14.49
C ALA A 221 -4.97 -5.40 -15.94
N THR A 222 -6.02 -4.67 -16.25
CA THR A 222 -6.19 -3.94 -17.51
C THR A 222 -5.41 -2.63 -17.49
N GLY A 223 -5.15 -2.06 -18.68
CA GLY A 223 -4.46 -0.77 -18.81
C GLY A 223 -5.09 0.36 -17.98
N PRO A 224 -6.43 0.56 -18.01
CA PRO A 224 -7.10 1.55 -17.17
C PRO A 224 -6.94 1.32 -15.66
N GLU A 225 -7.02 0.06 -15.19
CA GLU A 225 -6.80 -0.28 -13.77
C GLU A 225 -5.37 0.07 -13.33
N LEU A 226 -4.38 -0.13 -14.20
CA LEU A 226 -3.00 0.24 -13.92
C LEU A 226 -2.73 1.76 -14.01
N ALA A 227 -3.56 2.53 -14.73
CA ALA A 227 -3.28 3.94 -14.99
C ALA A 227 -3.16 4.77 -13.71
N GLY A 228 -4.11 4.60 -12.78
CA GLY A 228 -4.13 5.32 -11.51
C GLY A 228 -2.87 5.08 -10.66
N PRO A 229 -2.56 3.84 -10.28
CA PRO A 229 -1.33 3.53 -9.52
C PRO A 229 -0.06 4.00 -10.24
N MET A 230 -0.01 3.90 -11.57
CA MET A 230 1.17 4.31 -12.34
C MET A 230 1.38 5.82 -12.39
N MET A 231 0.38 6.64 -12.07
CA MET A 231 0.50 8.10 -11.95
C MET A 231 1.00 8.56 -10.57
N LEU A 232 0.90 7.68 -9.56
CA LEU A 232 1.18 8.01 -8.16
C LEU A 232 2.66 7.86 -7.78
N SER A 233 3.51 7.38 -8.67
CA SER A 233 4.96 7.34 -8.42
C SER A 233 5.80 7.34 -9.70
N GLY A 234 6.96 7.99 -9.61
CA GLY A 234 8.04 7.87 -10.59
C GLY A 234 8.81 6.55 -10.52
N ARG A 235 8.53 5.71 -9.50
CA ARG A 235 9.24 4.46 -9.26
C ARG A 235 8.30 3.31 -8.89
N ARG A 236 8.30 2.27 -9.73
CA ARG A 236 7.20 1.31 -9.77
C ARG A 236 7.70 -0.12 -9.97
N LEU A 237 7.21 -1.03 -9.15
CA LEU A 237 7.38 -2.46 -9.30
C LEU A 237 6.05 -3.08 -9.73
N LEU A 238 6.05 -3.80 -10.85
CA LEU A 238 4.91 -4.58 -11.32
C LEU A 238 5.27 -6.06 -11.25
N ILE A 239 4.52 -6.81 -10.45
CA ILE A 239 4.69 -8.24 -10.24
C ILE A 239 3.52 -8.96 -10.88
N GLY A 240 3.80 -9.99 -11.68
CA GLY A 240 2.73 -10.77 -12.29
C GLY A 240 3.19 -12.05 -12.93
N ASP A 241 2.23 -12.74 -13.52
CA ASP A 241 2.44 -13.94 -14.32
C ASP A 241 1.46 -13.92 -15.50
N HIS A 242 1.98 -13.70 -16.70
CA HIS A 242 1.17 -13.61 -17.92
C HIS A 242 0.68 -14.98 -18.41
N LEU A 243 1.20 -16.07 -17.83
CA LEU A 243 0.77 -17.44 -18.13
C LEU A 243 -0.38 -17.90 -17.22
N GLN A 244 -0.69 -17.15 -16.16
CA GLN A 244 -1.92 -17.36 -15.40
C GLN A 244 -3.10 -16.80 -16.19
N THR A 245 -4.21 -17.55 -16.20
CA THR A 245 -5.41 -17.14 -16.91
C THR A 245 -5.86 -15.75 -16.48
N PRO A 246 -6.21 -14.86 -17.42
CA PRO A 246 -6.73 -13.54 -17.09
C PRO A 246 -8.02 -13.68 -16.28
N SER A 247 -8.31 -12.67 -15.45
CA SER A 247 -9.64 -12.48 -14.87
C SER A 247 -10.69 -12.37 -16.00
N PHE A 248 -11.93 -12.74 -15.68
CA PHE A 248 -13.00 -13.09 -16.64
C PHE A 248 -13.28 -12.06 -17.76
N ASP A 249 -12.87 -10.80 -17.63
CA ASP A 249 -13.08 -9.75 -18.65
C ASP A 249 -12.03 -9.74 -19.79
N GLY A 250 -10.89 -10.41 -19.63
CA GLY A 250 -9.83 -10.47 -20.66
C GLY A 250 -10.07 -11.48 -21.79
N ALA A 251 -11.14 -12.27 -21.70
CA ALA A 251 -11.46 -13.30 -22.70
C ALA A 251 -12.18 -12.72 -23.94
N ALA A 252 -12.95 -11.63 -23.77
CA ALA A 252 -13.71 -11.03 -24.88
C ALA A 252 -12.82 -10.27 -25.88
N ALA A 253 -11.62 -9.84 -25.48
CA ALA A 253 -10.71 -9.08 -26.34
C ALA A 253 -9.83 -9.95 -27.26
N ARG A 254 -9.85 -11.29 -27.11
CA ARG A 254 -9.03 -12.21 -27.94
C ARG A 254 -9.80 -12.84 -29.09
N THR A 255 -11.06 -12.44 -29.30
CA THR A 255 -11.95 -12.97 -30.34
C THR A 255 -12.54 -11.88 -31.22
N ALA A 256 -11.75 -10.89 -31.61
CA ALA A 256 -12.07 -10.02 -32.74
C ALA A 256 -11.03 -10.27 -33.85
N PRO A 257 -11.46 -10.57 -35.08
CA PRO A 257 -10.59 -10.95 -36.21
C PRO A 257 -9.66 -9.83 -36.67
#